data_AF-A0A973SWR9-F1
#
_entry.id   AF-A0A973SWR9-F1
#
_cell.length_a   1.000
_cell.length_b   1.000
_cell.length_c   1.000
_cell.angle_alpha   90.00
_cell.angle_beta   90.00
_cell.angle_gamma   90.00
#
_symmetry.space_group_name_H-M   'P 1'
#
loop_
_entity.id
_entity.type
_entity.pdbx_description
1 polymer ?
#
loop_
_entity_poly.entity_id
_entity_poly.type
_entity_poly.pdbx_seq_one_letter_code
_entity_poly.pdbx_strand_id
1 'polypeptide(L)'
;MAPAPFGQAMAGILDIVRTAMDDGCWQRLKACRRPVCRWVFYDASRNRSSHWCSMEVCGNRVKSRSAYQRRRSRTSREPATAG
;
A
#
# COMPACT_ATOMS: atom_id res chain seq x y z
N MET A 1 -38.07 -0.36 18.87
CA MET A 1 -37.76 -0.13 17.44
C MET A 1 -36.47 -0.86 17.14
N ALA A 2 -36.49 -1.93 16.32
CA ALA A 2 -35.27 -2.66 16.00
C ALA A 2 -34.29 -1.75 15.24
N PRO A 3 -32.96 -1.87 15.47
CA PRO A 3 -32.00 -1.08 14.72
C PRO A 3 -32.15 -1.39 13.23
N ALA A 4 -32.16 -0.33 12.40
CA ALA A 4 -32.24 -0.47 10.96
C ALA A 4 -31.16 -1.46 10.46
N PRO A 5 -31.42 -2.26 9.41
CA PRO A 5 -30.48 -3.28 8.93
C PRO A 5 -29.06 -2.74 8.69
N PHE A 6 -28.95 -1.49 8.25
CA PHE A 6 -27.67 -0.80 8.10
C PHE A 6 -26.92 -0.61 9.42
N GLY A 7 -27.62 -0.23 10.50
CA GLY A 7 -27.02 -0.05 11.82
C GLY A 7 -26.45 -1.34 12.39
N GLN A 8 -27.13 -2.47 12.17
CA GLN A 8 -26.62 -3.79 12.57
C GLN A 8 -25.37 -4.19 11.77
N ALA A 9 -25.38 -3.96 10.47
CA ALA A 9 -24.22 -4.22 9.61
C ALA A 9 -23.01 -3.36 10.03
N MET A 10 -23.21 -2.07 10.32
CA MET A 10 -22.14 -1.20 10.78
C MET A 10 -21.62 -1.60 12.16
N ALA A 11 -22.49 -1.98 13.09
CA ALA A 11 -22.08 -2.49 14.40
C ALA A 11 -21.19 -3.72 14.27
N GLY A 12 -21.52 -4.67 13.38
CA GLY A 12 -20.68 -5.84 13.12
C GLY A 12 -19.30 -5.48 12.56
N ILE A 13 -19.21 -4.52 11.63
CA ILE A 13 -17.92 -4.04 11.11
C ILE A 13 -17.09 -3.40 12.23
N LEU A 14 -17.71 -2.57 13.07
CA LEU A 14 -17.01 -1.90 14.17
C LEU A 14 -16.48 -2.90 15.21
N ASP A 15 -17.22 -3.98 15.47
CA ASP A 15 -16.80 -5.04 16.38
C ASP A 15 -15.58 -5.82 15.86
N ILE A 16 -15.58 -6.14 14.56
CA ILE A 16 -14.41 -6.75 13.89
C ILE A 16 -13.19 -5.82 13.98
N VAL A 17 -13.37 -4.52 13.75
CA VAL A 17 -12.29 -3.54 13.84
C VAL A 17 -11.74 -3.44 15.26
N ARG A 18 -12.62 -3.38 16.26
CA ARG A 18 -12.22 -3.36 17.69
C ARG A 18 -11.40 -4.60 18.04
N THR A 19 -11.91 -5.78 17.71
CA THR A 19 -11.22 -7.06 17.96
C THR A 19 -9.84 -7.08 17.31
N ALA A 20 -9.73 -6.62 16.06
CA ALA A 20 -8.45 -6.53 15.36
C ALA A 20 -7.45 -5.54 16.01
N MET A 21 -7.95 -4.46 16.64
CA MET A 21 -7.12 -3.53 17.40
C MET A 21 -6.62 -4.16 18.69
N ASP A 22 -7.48 -4.86 19.42
CA ASP A 22 -7.15 -5.55 20.68
C ASP A 22 -6.13 -6.68 20.44
N ASP A 23 -6.28 -7.43 19.34
CA ASP A 23 -5.35 -8.47 18.91
C ASP A 23 -4.03 -7.92 18.33
N GLY A 24 -3.92 -6.60 18.16
CA GLY A 24 -2.77 -5.94 17.55
C GLY A 24 -2.56 -6.23 16.06
N CYS A 25 -3.49 -6.91 15.40
CA CYS A 25 -3.42 -7.24 13.97
C CYS A 25 -3.88 -6.09 13.06
N TRP A 26 -4.57 -5.09 13.61
CA TRP A 26 -5.03 -3.89 12.88
C TRP A 26 -3.94 -3.20 12.07
N GLN A 27 -2.71 -3.12 12.60
CA GLN A 27 -1.57 -2.48 11.94
C GLN A 27 -1.13 -3.17 10.63
N ARG A 28 -1.59 -4.42 10.39
CA ARG A 28 -1.32 -5.14 9.14
C ARG A 28 -2.24 -4.64 8.01
N LEU A 29 -3.36 -4.01 8.32
CA LEU A 29 -4.20 -3.34 7.32
C LEU A 29 -3.54 -2.02 6.91
N LYS A 30 -3.14 -1.89 5.65
CA LYS A 30 -2.36 -0.76 5.13
C LYS A 30 -2.95 -0.23 3.83
N ALA A 31 -2.75 1.05 3.57
CA ALA A 31 -2.99 1.63 2.25
C ALA A 31 -1.76 1.42 1.35
N CYS A 32 -2.01 1.14 0.06
CA CYS A 32 -0.94 1.03 -0.93
C CYS A 32 -0.13 2.33 -1.02
N ARG A 33 1.21 2.26 -0.91
CA ARG A 33 2.07 3.45 -0.96
C ARG A 33 2.21 4.09 -2.35
N ARG A 34 1.65 3.48 -3.41
CA ARG A 34 1.74 4.04 -4.76
C ARG A 34 0.78 5.24 -4.82
N PRO A 35 1.22 6.47 -5.16
CA PRO A 35 0.41 7.68 -4.99
C PRO A 35 -0.96 7.67 -5.68
N VAL A 36 -1.06 6.97 -6.81
CA VAL A 36 -2.28 6.85 -7.61
C VAL A 36 -3.09 5.58 -7.30
N CYS A 37 -2.66 4.76 -6.36
CA CYS A 37 -3.38 3.58 -5.91
C CYS A 37 -4.12 3.91 -4.61
N ARG A 38 -5.42 3.61 -4.55
CA ARG A 38 -6.29 3.85 -3.38
C ARG A 38 -6.72 2.56 -2.67
N TRP A 39 -6.10 1.45 -3.01
CA TRP A 39 -6.44 0.15 -2.44
C TRP A 39 -5.85 -0.01 -1.03
N VAL A 40 -6.66 -0.57 -0.15
CA VAL A 40 -6.24 -1.12 1.14
C VAL A 40 -5.87 -2.59 0.94
N PHE A 41 -4.89 -3.08 1.69
CA PHE A 41 -4.44 -4.46 1.66
C PHE A 41 -4.04 -4.92 3.06
N TYR A 42 -4.05 -6.24 3.27
CA TYR A 42 -3.55 -6.85 4.50
C TYR A 42 -2.11 -7.33 4.30
N ASP A 43 -1.19 -6.86 5.13
CA ASP A 43 0.22 -7.20 5.03
C ASP A 43 0.51 -8.57 5.63
N ALA A 44 0.46 -9.60 4.79
CA ALA A 44 0.78 -10.98 5.16
C ALA A 44 2.28 -11.26 5.39
N SER A 45 3.18 -10.29 5.19
CA SER A 45 4.62 -10.52 5.35
C SER A 45 5.01 -10.80 6.81
N ARG A 46 6.08 -11.59 6.97
CA ARG A 46 6.63 -11.96 8.29
C ARG A 46 7.00 -10.75 9.14
N ASN A 47 7.62 -9.74 8.54
CA ASN A 47 8.16 -8.57 9.24
C ASN A 47 7.34 -7.29 8.98
N ARG A 48 6.07 -7.41 8.57
CA ARG A 48 5.20 -6.27 8.26
C ARG A 48 5.83 -5.26 7.29
N SER A 49 6.56 -5.76 6.29
CA SER A 49 7.36 -4.96 5.36
C SER A 49 6.67 -4.68 4.02
N SER A 50 5.44 -5.17 3.81
CA SER A 50 4.73 -4.92 2.56
C SER A 50 4.27 -3.46 2.50
N HIS A 51 4.47 -2.87 1.33
CA HIS A 51 4.16 -1.47 1.04
C HIS A 51 3.14 -1.31 -0.10
N TRP A 52 2.80 -2.41 -0.78
CA TRP A 52 2.02 -2.40 -2.01
C TRP A 52 0.87 -3.40 -1.90
N CYS A 53 -0.29 -3.06 -2.46
CA CYS A 53 -1.44 -3.97 -2.49
C CYS A 53 -1.17 -5.27 -3.25
N SER A 54 -0.27 -5.22 -4.24
CA SER A 54 0.24 -6.37 -4.97
C SER A 54 1.62 -6.03 -5.52
N MET A 55 2.53 -7.00 -5.43
CA MET A 55 3.87 -6.88 -6.00
C MET A 55 3.81 -6.77 -7.53
N GLU A 56 2.94 -7.53 -8.17
CA GLU A 56 2.77 -7.57 -9.63
C GLU A 56 2.17 -6.26 -10.16
N VAL A 57 1.19 -5.69 -9.46
CA VAL A 57 0.44 -4.52 -9.94
C VAL A 57 1.12 -3.21 -9.53
N CYS A 58 1.40 -3.01 -8.24
CA CYS A 58 1.92 -1.74 -7.74
C CYS A 58 3.43 -1.78 -7.49
N GLY A 59 3.95 -2.89 -6.96
CA GLY A 59 5.38 -3.04 -6.68
C GLY A 59 6.24 -2.89 -7.94
N ASN A 60 5.91 -3.63 -9.00
CA ASN A 60 6.64 -3.59 -10.27
C ASN A 60 6.57 -2.23 -10.96
N ARG A 61 5.40 -1.57 -10.94
CA ARG A 61 5.23 -0.22 -11.50
C ARG A 61 6.12 0.80 -10.82
N VAL A 62 6.21 0.78 -9.48
CA VAL A 62 7.07 1.70 -8.73
C VAL A 62 8.55 1.40 -9.03
N LYS A 63 8.97 0.12 -8.98
CA LYS A 63 10.35 -0.29 -9.32
C LYS A 63 10.76 0.15 -10.72
N SER A 64 9.90 -0.07 -11.72
CA SER A 64 10.14 0.31 -13.11
C SER A 64 10.30 1.83 -13.26
N ARG A 65 9.41 2.62 -12.63
CA ARG A 65 9.52 4.09 -12.64
C ARG A 65 10.83 4.57 -12.01
N SER A 66 11.22 4.04 -10.85
CA SER A 66 12.49 4.39 -10.20
C SER A 66 13.72 3.97 -11.02
N ALA A 67 13.67 2.84 -11.73
CA ALA A 67 14.74 2.41 -12.62
C ALA A 67 14.87 3.34 -13.84
N TYR A 68 13.74 3.72 -14.45
CA TYR A 68 13.71 4.68 -15.57
C TYR A 68 14.28 6.04 -15.17
N GLN A 69 13.86 6.59 -14.02
CA GLN A 69 14.37 7.86 -13.50
C GLN A 69 15.89 7.84 -13.28
N ARG A 70 16.41 6.75 -12.69
CA ARG A 70 17.87 6.58 -12.48
C ARG A 70 18.66 6.49 -13.78
N ARG A 71 18.12 5.80 -14.80
CA ARG A 71 18.75 5.76 -16.13
C ARG A 71 18.79 7.15 -16.76
N ARG A 72 17.68 7.89 -16.68
CA ARG A 72 17.59 9.26 -17.24
C ARG A 72 18.49 10.25 -16.51
N SER A 73 18.63 10.14 -15.18
CA SER A 73 19.57 10.97 -14.41
C SER A 73 21.04 10.64 -14.69
N ARG A 74 21.35 9.41 -15.10
CA ARG A 74 22.71 9.02 -15.49
C ARG A 74 23.06 9.57 -16.88
N THR A 75 22.16 9.44 -17.85
CA THR A 75 22.33 10.00 -19.20
C THR A 75 22.47 11.53 -19.18
N SER A 76 21.79 12.22 -18.27
CA SER A 76 21.91 13.68 -18.12
C SER A 76 23.15 14.15 -17.36
N ARG A 77 23.90 13.25 -16.72
CA ARG A 77 25.15 13.55 -15.99
C ARG A 77 26.41 13.26 -16.79
N GLU A 78 26.28 12.79 -18.03
CA GLU A 78 27.43 12.62 -18.92
C GLU A 78 27.91 14.01 -19.38
N PRO A 79 29.11 14.46 -18.98
CA PRO A 79 29.59 15.79 -19.33
C PRO A 79 29.92 15.82 -20.81
N ALA A 80 29.48 16.86 -21.50
CA ALA A 80 29.89 17.18 -22.86
C ALA A 80 31.35 17.67 -22.85
N THR A 81 32.32 16.76 -22.64
CA THR A 81 33.74 17.04 -22.89
C THR A 81 34.56 15.76 -22.99
N ALA A 82 34.99 15.43 -24.21
CA ALA A 82 36.36 15.03 -24.55
C ALA A 82 36.43 14.89 -26.09
N GLY A 83 36.43 16.05 -26.75
CA GLY A 83 36.97 16.24 -28.10
C GLY A 83 38.27 17.01 -27.98
#